data_AF-A0A6P0MVC1-F1
#
_entry.id   AF-A0A6P0MVC1-F1
#
_cell.length_a   1.000
_cell.length_b   1.000
_cell.length_c   1.000
_cell.angle_alpha   90.00
_cell.angle_beta   90.00
_cell.angle_gamma   90.00
#
_symmetry.space_group_name_H-M   'P 1'
#
loop_
_entity.id
_entity.type
_entity.pdbx_description
1 polymer ?
#
loop_
_entity_poly.entity_id
_entity_poly.type
_entity_poly.pdbx_seq_one_letter_code
_entity_poly.pdbx_strand_id
1 'polypeptide(L)'
;MIYSKREGIDPRDWLKQANFPSNWKELDLQQWIAERLRSQGYDLKEGVWMDLPGGGRGQADIVLYHDGKPWQVLEVKKIINREGVLLGTNQARAYTSILGATEQPLLMGLAPWSEKEYWSGKNAINLSAHNQVGIIYLNEDERWFPAPNEKIAQTQQTQHRDNNFNFQFKLLNLGLINSLLSNCYSLINRAIDKLNWKQKAIAIVTLCFISFLLSWFHGSKAFDSCPEGSHINNRQEQWK
;
A
#
# COMPACT_ATOMS: atom_id res chain seq x y z
N MET A 1 -25.35 -8.75 -16.09
CA MET A 1 -24.72 -7.90 -15.05
C MET A 1 -24.88 -6.47 -15.53
N ILE A 2 -25.72 -5.67 -14.86
CA ILE A 2 -25.94 -4.26 -15.22
C ILE A 2 -24.88 -3.47 -14.45
N TYR A 3 -23.94 -2.88 -15.18
CA TYR A 3 -22.93 -2.01 -14.61
C TYR A 3 -23.58 -0.63 -14.38
N SER A 4 -23.40 -0.04 -13.19
CA SER A 4 -23.79 1.36 -12.99
C SER A 4 -22.90 2.26 -13.85
N LYS A 5 -23.47 3.37 -14.33
CA LYS A 5 -22.76 4.33 -15.17
C LYS A 5 -21.56 4.88 -14.41
N ARG A 6 -20.40 4.93 -15.07
CA ARG A 6 -19.18 5.50 -14.53
C ARG A 6 -19.35 7.00 -14.22
N GLU A 7 -18.90 7.43 -13.04
CA GLU A 7 -18.77 8.84 -12.66
C GLU A 7 -17.34 9.32 -13.00
N GLY A 8 -17.19 10.56 -13.45
CA GLY A 8 -15.89 11.16 -13.84
C GLY A 8 -15.80 11.60 -15.30
N ILE A 9 -14.66 12.19 -15.66
CA ILE A 9 -14.38 12.70 -17.01
C ILE A 9 -13.86 11.56 -17.89
N ASP A 10 -14.32 11.48 -19.16
CA ASP A 10 -13.76 10.55 -20.14
C ASP A 10 -12.23 10.72 -20.19
N PRO A 11 -11.43 9.65 -20.08
CA PRO A 11 -9.98 9.78 -20.00
C PRO A 11 -9.38 10.53 -21.20
N ARG A 12 -10.00 10.46 -22.40
CA ARG A 12 -9.55 11.21 -23.59
C ARG A 12 -9.73 12.70 -23.42
N ASP A 13 -10.84 13.11 -22.82
CA ASP A 13 -11.11 14.53 -22.60
C ASP A 13 -10.28 15.07 -21.44
N TRP A 14 -10.05 14.26 -20.40
CA TRP A 14 -9.09 14.58 -19.35
C TRP A 14 -7.68 14.82 -19.92
N LEU A 15 -7.19 13.93 -20.80
CA LEU A 15 -5.88 14.07 -21.44
C LEU A 15 -5.76 15.34 -22.30
N LYS A 16 -6.83 15.70 -23.03
CA LYS A 16 -6.88 16.96 -23.79
C LYS A 16 -6.82 18.17 -22.84
N GLN A 17 -7.58 18.15 -21.76
CA GLN A 17 -7.60 19.23 -20.77
C GLN A 17 -6.24 19.36 -20.05
N ALA A 18 -5.57 18.24 -19.79
CA ALA A 18 -4.22 18.18 -19.24
C ALA A 18 -3.12 18.49 -20.27
N ASN A 19 -3.49 18.79 -21.52
CA ASN A 19 -2.59 19.14 -22.62
C ASN A 19 -1.52 18.06 -22.92
N PHE A 20 -1.89 16.79 -22.84
CA PHE A 20 -1.00 15.68 -23.20
C PHE A 20 -0.80 15.58 -24.72
N PRO A 21 0.40 15.16 -25.18
CA PRO A 21 0.63 14.90 -26.59
C PRO A 21 -0.20 13.70 -27.09
N SER A 22 -0.47 13.67 -28.39
CA SER A 22 -1.29 12.61 -29.01
C SER A 22 -0.72 11.20 -28.83
N ASN A 23 0.61 11.07 -28.73
CA ASN A 23 1.35 9.82 -28.57
C ASN A 23 1.99 9.67 -27.18
N TRP A 24 1.35 10.23 -26.14
CA TRP A 24 1.85 10.17 -24.78
C TRP A 24 2.09 8.75 -24.24
N LYS A 25 3.04 8.65 -23.32
CA LYS A 25 3.55 7.46 -22.64
C LYS A 25 3.27 7.57 -21.14
N GLU A 26 3.39 6.45 -20.43
CA GLU A 26 3.26 6.41 -18.96
C GLU A 26 4.21 7.40 -18.27
N LEU A 27 5.42 7.56 -18.80
CA LEU A 27 6.40 8.54 -18.32
C LEU A 27 5.90 9.99 -18.38
N ASP A 28 5.11 10.36 -19.40
CA ASP A 28 4.55 11.72 -19.48
C ASP A 28 3.54 11.95 -18.33
N LEU A 29 2.82 10.89 -17.92
CA LEU A 29 1.89 10.97 -16.79
C LEU A 29 2.63 11.03 -15.45
N GLN A 30 3.72 10.28 -15.32
CA GLN A 30 4.62 10.37 -14.16
C GLN A 30 5.13 11.80 -13.98
N GLN A 31 5.65 12.41 -15.05
CA GLN A 31 6.15 13.78 -15.04
C GLN A 31 5.05 14.79 -14.68
N TRP A 32 3.87 14.67 -15.29
CA TRP A 32 2.74 15.56 -15.00
C TRP A 32 2.31 15.49 -13.52
N ILE A 33 2.22 14.29 -12.94
CA ILE A 33 1.91 14.10 -11.51
C ILE A 33 3.01 14.72 -10.64
N ALA A 34 4.28 14.45 -10.96
CA ALA A 34 5.43 14.95 -10.22
C ALA A 34 5.49 16.49 -10.23
N GLU A 35 5.27 17.14 -11.37
CA GLU A 35 5.23 18.60 -11.48
C GLU A 35 4.12 19.21 -10.63
N ARG A 36 2.92 18.62 -10.66
CA ARG A 36 1.79 19.08 -9.85
C ARG A 36 2.07 18.93 -8.34
N LEU A 37 2.62 17.80 -7.91
CA LEU A 37 3.02 17.60 -6.52
C LEU A 37 4.12 18.58 -6.10
N ARG A 38 5.11 18.84 -6.95
CA ARG A 38 6.13 19.88 -6.68
C ARG A 38 5.51 21.26 -6.55
N SER A 39 4.54 21.63 -7.40
CA SER A 39 3.84 22.92 -7.29
C SER A 39 3.03 23.06 -6.00
N GLN A 40 2.64 21.93 -5.39
CA GLN A 40 1.98 21.88 -4.09
C GLN A 40 2.97 21.84 -2.91
N GLY A 41 4.29 21.88 -3.18
CA GLY A 41 5.34 21.94 -2.16
C GLY A 41 5.81 20.58 -1.64
N TYR A 42 5.47 19.47 -2.30
CA TYR A 42 6.01 18.16 -1.92
C TYR A 42 7.48 18.02 -2.33
N ASP A 43 8.31 17.49 -1.42
CA ASP A 43 9.66 17.01 -1.73
C ASP A 43 9.54 15.60 -2.34
N LEU A 44 10.12 15.39 -3.52
CA LEU A 44 10.00 14.13 -4.24
C LEU A 44 11.16 13.84 -5.18
N LYS A 45 11.34 12.56 -5.48
CA LYS A 45 12.22 12.06 -6.54
C LYS A 45 11.46 11.16 -7.49
N GLU A 46 11.77 11.28 -8.77
CA GLU A 46 11.27 10.41 -9.84
C GLU A 46 12.30 9.32 -10.14
N GLY A 47 11.82 8.14 -10.54
CA GLY A 47 12.66 7.07 -11.08
C GLY A 47 13.71 6.54 -10.11
N VAL A 48 13.33 6.32 -8.85
CA VAL A 48 14.24 5.89 -7.77
C VAL A 48 14.59 4.41 -7.93
N TRP A 49 15.85 4.12 -8.24
CA TRP A 49 16.36 2.75 -8.38
C TRP A 49 16.59 2.07 -7.03
N MET A 50 16.28 0.78 -6.96
CA MET A 50 16.50 -0.06 -5.79
C MET A 50 16.83 -1.50 -6.18
N ASP A 51 17.49 -2.22 -5.29
CA ASP A 51 17.74 -3.64 -5.46
C ASP A 51 16.57 -4.45 -4.90
N LEU A 52 16.11 -5.43 -5.68
CA LEU A 52 14.99 -6.29 -5.32
C LEU A 52 15.48 -7.55 -4.60
N PRO A 53 14.72 -8.05 -3.61
CA PRO A 53 14.96 -9.37 -3.04
C PRO A 53 14.98 -10.42 -4.16
N GLY A 54 16.09 -11.13 -4.30
CA GLY A 54 16.29 -12.11 -5.38
C GLY A 54 17.23 -11.67 -6.51
N GLY A 55 17.89 -10.52 -6.40
CA GLY A 55 19.04 -10.17 -7.26
C GLY A 55 18.70 -9.41 -8.54
N GLY A 56 17.58 -8.68 -8.56
CA GLY A 56 17.19 -7.78 -9.66
C GLY A 56 17.26 -6.30 -9.26
N ARG A 57 16.99 -5.40 -10.21
CA ARG A 57 16.77 -3.96 -9.95
C ARG A 57 15.34 -3.58 -10.25
N GLY A 58 14.75 -2.78 -9.38
CA GLY A 58 13.46 -2.12 -9.57
C GLY A 58 13.64 -0.61 -9.62
N GLN A 59 12.63 0.07 -10.16
CA GLN A 59 12.58 1.53 -10.20
C GLN A 59 11.18 1.95 -9.74
N ALA A 60 11.11 2.71 -8.64
CA ALA A 60 9.86 3.35 -8.23
C ALA A 60 9.65 4.61 -9.06
N ASP A 61 8.42 4.80 -9.54
CA ASP A 61 8.08 5.92 -10.41
C ASP A 61 8.24 7.25 -9.69
N ILE A 62 7.58 7.43 -8.55
CA ILE A 62 7.67 8.65 -7.72
C ILE A 62 7.78 8.26 -6.24
N VAL A 63 8.69 8.92 -5.52
CA VAL A 63 8.86 8.76 -4.08
C VAL A 63 8.79 10.14 -3.43
N LEU A 64 7.82 10.33 -2.54
CA LEU A 64 7.70 11.52 -1.70
C LEU A 64 8.59 11.40 -0.47
N TYR A 65 9.15 12.51 -0.02
CA TYR A 65 10.01 12.59 1.14
C TYR A 65 9.41 13.54 2.19
N HIS A 66 9.62 13.19 3.46
CA HIS A 66 9.33 14.05 4.61
C HIS A 66 10.53 13.98 5.56
N ASP A 67 11.06 15.14 5.95
CA ASP A 67 12.28 15.25 6.76
C ASP A 67 13.47 14.41 6.23
N GLY A 68 13.65 14.44 4.90
CA GLY A 68 14.73 13.72 4.21
C GLY A 68 14.57 12.19 4.16
N LYS A 69 13.47 11.63 4.67
CA LYS A 69 13.18 10.19 4.65
C LYS A 69 12.07 9.86 3.65
N PRO A 70 12.13 8.70 2.98
CA PRO A 70 11.01 8.22 2.16
C PRO A 70 9.73 8.20 2.98
N TRP A 71 8.72 8.90 2.48
CA TRP A 71 7.43 9.05 3.14
C TRP A 71 6.38 8.19 2.45
N GLN A 72 6.22 8.32 1.13
CA GLN A 72 5.20 7.60 0.37
C GLN A 72 5.72 7.23 -1.03
N VAL A 73 5.38 6.02 -1.50
CA VAL A 73 5.66 5.58 -2.87
C VAL A 73 4.40 5.68 -3.72
N LEU A 74 4.54 6.28 -4.90
CA LEU A 74 3.50 6.44 -5.91
C LEU A 74 3.94 5.63 -7.14
N GLU A 75 3.25 4.52 -7.39
CA GLU A 75 3.35 3.75 -8.64
C GLU A 75 2.35 4.33 -9.64
N VAL A 76 2.78 4.57 -10.87
CA VAL A 76 1.97 5.22 -11.90
C VAL A 76 1.74 4.25 -13.04
N LYS A 77 0.47 4.04 -13.40
CA LYS A 77 0.08 3.31 -14.60
C LYS A 77 -0.70 4.18 -15.55
N LYS A 78 -0.43 4.03 -16.86
CA LYS A 78 -1.13 4.76 -17.93
C LYS A 78 -2.65 4.62 -17.79
N ILE A 79 -3.11 3.38 -17.61
CA ILE A 79 -4.50 3.00 -17.43
C ILE A 79 -4.56 1.93 -16.33
N ILE A 80 -5.39 2.13 -15.31
CA ILE A 80 -5.57 1.16 -14.22
C ILE A 80 -6.74 0.23 -14.57
N ASN A 81 -6.46 -0.76 -15.42
CA ASN A 81 -7.33 -1.91 -15.67
C ASN A 81 -7.01 -3.05 -14.67
N ARG A 82 -7.60 -4.23 -14.84
CA ARG A 82 -7.34 -5.39 -13.96
C ARG A 82 -5.86 -5.73 -13.82
N GLU A 83 -5.11 -5.77 -14.92
CA GLU A 83 -3.69 -6.08 -14.89
C GLU A 83 -2.89 -4.95 -14.24
N GLY A 84 -3.21 -3.70 -14.56
CA GLY A 84 -2.62 -2.53 -13.93
C GLY A 84 -2.81 -2.52 -12.40
N VAL A 85 -3.99 -2.93 -11.91
CA VAL A 85 -4.22 -3.15 -10.48
C VAL A 85 -3.28 -4.23 -9.95
N LEU A 86 -3.31 -5.45 -10.52
CA LEU A 86 -2.56 -6.59 -9.97
C LEU A 86 -1.03 -6.39 -9.99
N LEU A 87 -0.48 -5.81 -11.06
CA LEU A 87 0.95 -5.55 -11.15
C LEU A 87 1.35 -4.32 -10.35
N GLY A 88 0.62 -3.22 -10.53
CA GLY A 88 0.94 -1.93 -9.91
C GLY A 88 0.89 -1.97 -8.39
N THR A 89 -0.11 -2.63 -7.79
CA THR A 89 -0.18 -2.76 -6.32
C THR A 89 0.97 -3.59 -5.75
N ASN A 90 1.39 -4.65 -6.45
CA ASN A 90 2.52 -5.48 -6.03
C ASN A 90 3.82 -4.70 -6.10
N GLN A 91 4.04 -3.93 -7.16
CA GLN A 91 5.19 -3.03 -7.29
C GLN A 91 5.19 -1.97 -6.18
N ALA A 92 4.09 -1.23 -6.03
CA ALA A 92 3.99 -0.15 -5.04
C ALA A 92 4.27 -0.66 -3.61
N ARG A 93 3.72 -1.82 -3.24
CA ARG A 93 3.96 -2.46 -1.95
C ARG A 93 5.41 -2.91 -1.77
N ALA A 94 5.99 -3.57 -2.78
CA ALA A 94 7.37 -4.02 -2.71
C ALA A 94 8.33 -2.84 -2.54
N TYR A 95 8.14 -1.79 -3.34
CA TYR A 95 9.00 -0.60 -3.32
C TYR A 95 8.86 0.17 -2.01
N THR A 96 7.65 0.29 -1.46
CA THR A 96 7.42 0.88 -0.12
C THR A 96 8.22 0.15 0.94
N SER A 97 8.16 -1.18 0.95
CA SER A 97 8.88 -1.99 1.93
C SER A 97 10.40 -1.88 1.79
N ILE A 98 10.93 -1.84 0.56
CA ILE A 98 12.38 -1.77 0.31
C ILE A 98 12.93 -0.39 0.66
N LEU A 99 12.21 0.66 0.27
CA LEU A 99 12.63 2.05 0.53
C LEU A 99 12.36 2.49 1.98
N GLY A 100 11.61 1.71 2.76
CA GLY A 100 11.25 2.05 4.12
C GLY A 100 10.29 3.24 4.21
N ALA A 101 9.44 3.41 3.19
CA ALA A 101 8.40 4.43 3.20
C ALA A 101 7.36 4.13 4.31
N THR A 102 6.88 5.19 4.96
CA THR A 102 6.08 5.08 6.19
C THR A 102 4.59 5.17 5.96
N GLU A 103 4.16 5.83 4.88
CA GLU A 103 2.77 5.91 4.47
C GLU A 103 2.39 4.79 3.51
N GLN A 104 1.07 4.58 3.46
CA GLN A 104 0.45 3.64 2.54
C GLN A 104 0.83 4.01 1.08
N PRO A 105 1.35 3.07 0.27
CA PRO A 105 1.61 3.34 -1.14
C PRO A 105 0.35 3.69 -1.92
N LEU A 106 0.55 4.41 -3.02
CA LEU A 106 -0.49 4.75 -3.96
C LEU A 106 -0.20 4.14 -5.33
N LEU A 107 -1.24 3.61 -5.97
CA LEU A 107 -1.28 3.33 -7.40
C LEU A 107 -2.13 4.41 -8.07
N MET A 108 -1.53 5.17 -8.98
CA MET A 108 -2.14 6.32 -9.64
C MET A 108 -2.22 6.11 -11.14
N GLY A 109 -3.27 6.62 -11.78
CA GLY A 109 -3.44 6.46 -13.22
C GLY A 109 -4.83 6.88 -13.69
N LEU A 110 -5.08 6.72 -14.99
CA LEU A 110 -6.41 6.97 -15.55
C LEU A 110 -7.29 5.74 -15.43
N ALA A 111 -8.57 5.93 -15.11
CA ALA A 111 -9.53 4.84 -15.20
C ALA A 111 -9.72 4.44 -16.68
N PRO A 112 -9.96 3.15 -16.98
CA PRO A 112 -10.11 2.68 -18.35
C PRO A 112 -11.26 3.35 -19.11
N TRP A 113 -11.11 3.45 -20.44
CA TRP A 113 -12.17 3.94 -21.33
C TRP A 113 -13.38 2.99 -21.36
N SER A 114 -13.11 1.69 -21.31
CA SER A 114 -14.14 0.65 -21.35
C SER A 114 -14.72 0.42 -19.95
N GLU A 115 -16.05 0.52 -19.82
CA GLU A 115 -16.74 0.15 -18.57
C GLU A 115 -16.39 -1.27 -18.13
N LYS A 116 -16.30 -2.21 -19.08
CA LYS A 116 -15.92 -3.60 -18.78
C LYS A 116 -14.53 -3.68 -18.13
N GLU A 117 -13.55 -2.93 -18.65
CA GLU A 117 -12.20 -2.91 -18.09
C GLU A 117 -12.14 -2.20 -16.75
N TYR A 118 -12.90 -1.11 -16.60
CA TYR A 118 -13.05 -0.38 -15.35
C TYR A 118 -13.58 -1.29 -14.23
N TRP A 119 -14.69 -1.99 -14.48
CA TRP A 119 -15.28 -2.91 -13.50
C TRP A 119 -14.42 -4.14 -13.26
N SER A 120 -13.72 -4.64 -14.27
CA SER A 120 -12.71 -5.69 -14.10
C SER A 120 -11.58 -5.24 -13.16
N GLY A 121 -11.13 -3.99 -13.30
CA GLY A 121 -10.19 -3.34 -12.39
C GLY A 121 -10.74 -3.25 -10.97
N LYS A 122 -11.92 -2.65 -10.76
CA LYS A 122 -12.56 -2.54 -9.44
C LYS A 122 -12.77 -3.90 -8.76
N ASN A 123 -13.15 -4.92 -9.52
CA ASN A 123 -13.24 -6.28 -8.99
C ASN A 123 -11.87 -6.83 -8.57
N ALA A 124 -10.80 -6.54 -9.31
CA ALA A 124 -9.45 -6.93 -8.94
C ALA A 124 -8.99 -6.26 -7.64
N ILE A 125 -9.39 -5.01 -7.39
CA ILE A 125 -9.16 -4.31 -6.11
C ILE A 125 -9.79 -5.11 -4.96
N ASN A 126 -11.05 -5.56 -5.13
CA ASN A 126 -11.77 -6.30 -4.09
C ASN A 126 -11.25 -7.75 -3.89
N LEU A 127 -10.73 -8.38 -4.94
CA LEU A 127 -10.24 -9.77 -4.90
C LEU A 127 -8.83 -9.89 -4.34
N SER A 128 -8.04 -8.84 -4.54
CA SER A 128 -6.71 -8.79 -3.99
C SER A 128 -6.80 -8.32 -2.54
N ALA A 129 -6.01 -8.88 -1.63
CA ALA A 129 -5.89 -8.39 -0.26
C ALA A 129 -5.21 -6.98 -0.20
N HIS A 130 -5.38 -6.14 -1.23
CA HIS A 130 -4.66 -4.91 -1.50
C HIS A 130 -5.27 -3.68 -0.81
N ASN A 131 -5.97 -3.88 0.32
CA ASN A 131 -6.38 -2.78 1.21
C ASN A 131 -5.17 -1.98 1.78
N GLN A 132 -3.94 -2.41 1.46
CA GLN A 132 -2.68 -1.76 1.81
C GLN A 132 -2.14 -0.83 0.70
N VAL A 133 -2.80 -0.71 -0.46
CA VAL A 133 -2.43 0.26 -1.51
C VAL A 133 -3.64 1.14 -1.83
N GLY A 134 -3.49 2.46 -1.73
CA GLY A 134 -4.53 3.39 -2.17
C GLY A 134 -4.55 3.47 -3.69
N ILE A 135 -5.73 3.45 -4.31
CA ILE A 135 -5.85 3.55 -5.78
C ILE A 135 -6.53 4.87 -6.12
N ILE A 136 -5.86 5.68 -6.95
CA ILE A 136 -6.35 6.99 -7.38
C ILE A 136 -6.54 6.98 -8.88
N TYR A 137 -7.79 7.18 -9.31
CA TYR A 137 -8.15 7.45 -10.69
C TYR A 137 -8.16 8.97 -10.91
N LEU A 138 -7.16 9.48 -11.64
CA LEU A 138 -6.94 10.93 -11.78
C LEU A 138 -8.09 11.66 -12.47
N ASN A 139 -8.83 10.95 -13.33
CA ASN A 139 -9.99 11.47 -14.04
C ASN A 139 -11.33 11.21 -13.36
N GLU A 140 -11.30 10.73 -12.10
CA GLU A 140 -12.48 10.60 -11.24
C GLU A 140 -12.32 11.41 -9.94
N ASP A 141 -11.10 11.59 -9.45
CA ASP A 141 -10.81 12.40 -8.27
C ASP A 141 -10.62 13.88 -8.67
N GLU A 142 -11.56 14.73 -8.25
CA GLU A 142 -11.61 16.15 -8.60
C GLU A 142 -10.34 16.93 -8.24
N ARG A 143 -9.59 16.49 -7.22
CA ARG A 143 -8.30 17.11 -6.83
C ARG A 143 -7.26 17.07 -7.95
N TRP A 144 -7.42 16.11 -8.86
CA TRP A 144 -6.53 15.85 -9.98
C TRP A 144 -7.07 16.38 -11.30
N PHE A 145 -8.21 17.08 -11.29
CA PHE A 145 -8.70 17.71 -12.51
C PHE A 145 -7.74 18.83 -12.95
N PRO A 146 -7.41 18.92 -14.26
CA PRO A 146 -6.57 19.98 -14.77
C PRO A 146 -7.22 21.33 -14.49
N ALA A 147 -6.49 22.24 -13.85
CA ALA A 147 -6.96 23.61 -13.71
C ALA A 147 -7.03 24.26 -15.10
N PRO A 148 -8.01 25.12 -15.40
CA PRO A 148 -8.04 25.84 -16.67
C PRO A 148 -6.78 26.72 -16.79
N ASN A 149 -5.87 26.35 -17.70
CA ASN A 149 -4.68 27.11 -18.09
C ASN A 149 -3.50 27.21 -17.09
N GLU A 150 -3.24 26.20 -16.27
CA GLU A 150 -1.93 26.12 -15.61
C GLU A 150 -0.87 25.58 -16.60
N LYS A 151 -0.26 26.48 -17.38
CA LYS A 151 1.19 26.33 -17.59
C LYS A 151 1.77 26.41 -16.19
N ILE A 152 2.30 25.30 -15.68
CA ILE A 152 2.90 25.19 -14.34
C ILE A 152 4.04 26.20 -14.27
N ALA A 153 3.69 27.41 -13.86
CA ALA A 153 4.57 28.54 -13.73
C ALA A 153 5.22 28.42 -12.35
N GLN A 154 6.55 28.35 -12.34
CA GLN A 154 7.34 28.52 -11.14
C GLN A 154 6.83 29.72 -10.35
N THR A 155 6.22 29.49 -9.19
CA THR A 155 6.00 30.55 -8.22
C THR A 155 6.30 30.02 -6.82
N GLN A 156 7.23 30.72 -6.18
CA GLN A 156 7.72 30.52 -4.83
C GLN A 156 6.61 30.70 -3.78
N GLN A 157 6.74 29.93 -2.70
CA GLN A 157 6.32 30.18 -1.31
C GLN A 157 5.12 31.13 -1.07
N THR A 158 4.02 30.61 -0.51
CA THR A 158 3.55 31.02 0.84
C THR A 158 2.61 29.97 1.49
N GLN A 159 3.10 29.40 2.59
CA GLN A 159 2.46 28.98 3.85
C GLN A 159 0.95 28.59 3.99
N HIS A 160 0.81 27.46 4.70
CA HIS A 160 -0.03 27.18 5.89
C HIS A 160 -1.52 26.75 5.79
N ARG A 161 -1.76 25.61 6.49
CA ARG A 161 -3.03 25.05 7.03
C ARG A 161 -3.96 24.49 5.94
N ASP A 162 -4.18 23.17 5.87
CA ASP A 162 -5.00 22.44 6.85
C ASP A 162 -4.60 20.96 7.03
N ASN A 163 -3.91 20.67 8.14
CA ASN A 163 -3.72 19.32 8.66
C ASN A 163 -4.64 19.14 9.86
N ASN A 164 -5.89 18.68 9.68
CA ASN A 164 -6.66 18.16 10.82
C ASN A 164 -7.89 17.30 10.53
N PHE A 165 -8.25 16.99 9.28
CA PHE A 165 -9.55 16.34 9.03
C PHE A 165 -9.56 14.80 8.89
N ASN A 166 -8.43 14.10 9.05
CA ASN A 166 -8.41 12.63 8.84
C ASN A 166 -7.69 11.77 9.89
N PHE A 167 -7.24 12.34 11.01
CA PHE A 167 -6.50 11.58 12.03
C PHE A 167 -7.42 10.81 13.03
N GLN A 168 -8.68 11.22 13.16
CA GLN A 168 -9.60 10.66 14.16
C GLN A 168 -10.23 9.31 13.74
N PHE A 169 -10.36 9.03 12.44
CA PHE A 169 -10.98 7.78 11.97
C PHE A 169 -10.04 6.57 11.98
N LYS A 170 -8.71 6.76 11.90
CA LYS A 170 -7.73 5.65 11.90
C LYS A 170 -7.47 5.07 13.30
N LEU A 171 -7.58 5.86 14.36
CA LEU A 171 -7.29 5.41 15.74
C LEU A 171 -8.39 4.52 16.34
N LEU A 172 -9.65 4.71 15.93
CA LEU A 172 -10.79 3.92 16.45
C LEU A 172 -10.79 2.46 15.94
N ASN A 173 -10.24 2.18 14.76
CA ASN A 173 -10.21 0.82 14.21
C ASN A 173 -9.04 -0.04 14.74
N LEU A 174 -7.92 0.57 15.12
CA LEU A 174 -6.77 -0.18 15.68
C LEU A 174 -7.05 -0.67 17.12
N GLY A 175 -7.80 0.09 17.92
CA GLY A 175 -8.16 -0.30 19.29
C GLY A 175 -9.06 -1.54 19.34
N LEU A 176 -10.03 -1.64 18.42
CA LEU A 176 -10.95 -2.78 18.31
C LEU A 176 -10.23 -4.06 17.85
N ILE A 177 -9.29 -3.95 16.92
CA ILE A 177 -8.50 -5.09 16.43
C ILE A 177 -7.57 -5.63 17.52
N ASN A 178 -6.90 -4.76 18.27
CA ASN A 178 -6.02 -5.18 19.37
C ASN A 178 -6.78 -5.83 20.54
N SER A 179 -7.99 -5.33 20.83
CA SER A 179 -8.91 -5.92 21.81
C SER A 179 -9.36 -7.34 21.42
N LEU A 180 -9.71 -7.56 20.14
CA LEU A 180 -10.12 -8.86 19.63
C LEU A 180 -8.96 -9.86 19.64
N LEU A 181 -7.75 -9.44 19.25
CA LEU A 181 -6.56 -10.30 19.26
C LEU A 181 -6.14 -10.72 20.68
N SER A 182 -6.22 -9.82 21.66
CA SER A 182 -5.91 -10.13 23.06
C SER A 182 -6.88 -11.17 23.66
N ASN A 183 -8.18 -11.03 23.37
CA ASN A 183 -9.19 -11.98 23.83
C ASN A 183 -9.02 -13.37 23.19
N CYS A 184 -8.70 -13.43 21.90
CA CYS A 184 -8.40 -14.68 21.19
C CYS A 184 -7.16 -15.38 21.77
N TYR A 185 -6.09 -14.64 22.09
CA TYR A 185 -4.87 -15.21 22.66
C TYR A 185 -5.11 -15.88 24.02
N SER A 186 -5.95 -15.27 24.87
CA SER A 186 -6.30 -15.83 26.18
C SER A 186 -7.10 -17.15 26.08
N LEU A 187 -7.98 -17.25 25.08
CA LEU A 187 -8.80 -18.44 24.83
C LEU A 187 -7.96 -19.58 24.23
N ILE A 188 -7.04 -19.25 23.34
CA ILE A 188 -6.11 -20.21 22.73
C ILE A 188 -5.19 -20.81 23.79
N ASN A 189 -4.61 -20.01 24.68
CA ASN A 189 -3.74 -20.53 25.76
C ASN A 189 -4.50 -21.46 26.72
N ARG A 190 -5.73 -21.10 27.11
CA ARG A 190 -6.58 -21.96 27.95
C ARG A 190 -6.97 -23.27 27.26
N ALA A 191 -7.10 -23.28 25.93
CA ALA A 191 -7.37 -24.48 25.16
C ALA A 191 -6.12 -25.38 25.03
N ILE A 192 -4.95 -24.77 24.83
CA ILE A 192 -3.67 -25.49 24.76
C ILE A 192 -3.37 -26.19 26.09
N ASP A 193 -3.66 -25.57 27.23
CA ASP A 193 -3.36 -26.15 28.54
C ASP A 193 -4.06 -27.48 28.83
N LYS A 194 -5.19 -27.75 28.18
CA LYS A 194 -5.96 -29.00 28.28
C LYS A 194 -5.45 -30.13 27.37
N LEU A 195 -4.48 -29.85 26.49
CA LEU A 195 -3.92 -30.82 25.56
C LEU A 195 -2.78 -31.64 26.21
N ASN A 196 -2.58 -32.88 25.76
CA ASN A 196 -1.39 -33.63 26.14
C ASN A 196 -0.14 -33.09 25.43
N TRP A 197 1.05 -33.46 25.88
CA TRP A 197 2.31 -32.86 25.41
C TRP A 197 2.53 -32.97 23.88
N LYS A 198 2.09 -34.07 23.25
CA LYS A 198 2.18 -34.24 21.78
C LYS A 198 1.23 -33.29 21.04
N GLN A 199 0.02 -33.13 21.56
CA GLN A 199 -0.98 -32.21 21.00
C GLN A 199 -0.59 -30.74 21.21
N LYS A 200 0.01 -30.41 22.36
CA LYS A 200 0.57 -29.07 22.62
C LYS A 200 1.62 -28.69 21.59
N ALA A 201 2.55 -29.60 21.29
CA ALA A 201 3.59 -29.37 20.29
C ALA A 201 3.02 -29.09 18.89
N ILE A 202 2.03 -29.88 18.45
CA ILE A 202 1.36 -29.67 17.16
C ILE A 202 0.61 -28.34 17.14
N ALA A 203 -0.09 -27.99 18.22
CA ALA A 203 -0.83 -26.74 18.31
C ALA A 203 0.08 -25.50 18.25
N ILE A 204 1.22 -25.54 18.95
CA ILE A 204 2.22 -24.46 18.94
C ILE A 204 2.82 -24.31 17.53
N VAL A 205 3.25 -25.40 16.89
CA VAL A 205 3.78 -25.35 15.52
C VAL A 205 2.75 -24.81 14.54
N THR A 206 1.50 -25.23 14.67
CA THR A 206 0.39 -24.74 13.83
C THR A 206 0.14 -23.25 14.03
N LEU A 207 0.17 -22.76 15.28
CA LEU A 207 -0.01 -21.34 15.59
C LEU A 207 1.17 -20.49 15.11
N CYS A 208 2.40 -20.98 15.25
CA CYS A 208 3.59 -20.31 14.69
C CYS A 208 3.52 -20.26 13.16
N PHE A 209 3.07 -21.33 12.50
CA PHE A 209 2.91 -21.36 11.05
C PHE A 209 1.79 -20.43 10.57
N ILE A 210 0.65 -20.39 11.26
CA ILE A 210 -0.42 -19.43 10.98
C ILE A 210 0.06 -18.00 11.20
N SER A 211 0.81 -17.73 12.26
CA SER A 211 1.36 -16.40 12.55
C SER A 211 2.38 -15.99 11.48
N PHE A 212 3.23 -16.91 11.03
CA PHE A 212 4.15 -16.70 9.91
C PHE A 212 3.39 -16.37 8.62
N LEU A 213 2.33 -17.12 8.29
CA LEU A 213 1.49 -16.84 7.14
C LEU A 213 0.79 -15.48 7.27
N LEU A 214 0.27 -15.13 8.44
CA LEU A 214 -0.36 -13.84 8.68
C LEU A 214 0.64 -12.69 8.53
N SER A 215 1.86 -12.82 9.07
CA SER A 215 2.95 -11.85 8.89
C SER A 215 3.39 -11.74 7.42
N TRP A 216 3.43 -12.85 6.69
CA TRP A 216 3.70 -12.89 5.24
C TRP A 216 2.60 -12.19 4.42
N PHE A 217 1.33 -12.35 4.80
CA PHE A 217 0.20 -11.71 4.13
C PHE A 217 0.01 -10.23 4.51
N HIS A 218 0.39 -9.83 5.72
CA HIS A 218 0.14 -8.49 6.26
C HIS A 218 1.35 -7.55 6.22
N GLY A 219 2.52 -8.00 5.74
CA GLY A 219 3.74 -7.19 5.66
C GLY A 219 4.19 -6.62 7.01
N SER A 220 3.69 -7.19 8.11
CA SER A 220 3.97 -6.73 9.47
C SER A 220 5.15 -7.51 10.02
N LYS A 221 6.16 -6.82 10.56
CA LYS A 221 7.05 -7.40 11.56
C LYS A 221 6.24 -7.62 12.83
N ALA A 222 5.44 -8.67 12.86
CA ALA A 222 4.80 -9.14 14.07
C ALA A 222 5.55 -10.40 14.53
N PHE A 223 6.15 -10.28 15.72
CA PHE A 223 6.74 -11.27 16.63
C PHE A 223 8.28 -11.34 16.76
N ASP A 224 8.80 -10.47 17.63
CA ASP A 224 9.97 -10.72 18.51
C ASP A 224 9.59 -11.45 19.81
N SER A 225 8.47 -12.19 19.82
CA SER A 225 8.08 -12.98 21.00
C SER A 225 7.68 -14.40 20.61
N CYS A 226 8.62 -15.11 19.99
CA CYS A 226 8.70 -16.55 20.21
C CYS A 226 9.12 -16.74 21.68
N PRO A 227 8.36 -17.44 22.53
CA PRO A 227 8.80 -17.75 23.87
C PRO A 227 9.83 -18.88 23.78
N GLU A 228 11.06 -18.57 23.34
CA GLU A 228 12.21 -19.38 23.70
C GLU A 228 12.68 -18.94 25.08
N GLY A 229 12.60 -19.86 26.05
CA GLY A 229 13.42 -19.77 27.26
C GLY A 229 12.70 -19.46 28.57
N SER A 230 11.70 -20.24 28.94
CA SER A 230 11.51 -20.56 30.37
C SER A 230 11.09 -22.01 30.52
N HIS A 231 11.95 -22.80 31.18
CA HIS A 231 11.87 -24.24 31.48
C HIS A 231 12.58 -25.22 30.53
N ILE A 232 13.85 -24.95 30.19
CA ILE A 232 14.85 -26.01 30.10
C ILE A 232 16.09 -25.58 30.87
N ASN A 233 16.01 -25.70 32.20
CA ASN A 233 17.17 -25.82 33.08
C ASN A 233 16.68 -26.51 34.35
N ASN A 234 16.76 -27.84 34.35
CA ASN A 234 17.04 -28.70 35.52
C ASN A 234 16.87 -30.16 35.10
N ARG A 235 17.95 -30.71 34.53
CA ARG A 235 18.43 -32.10 34.73
C ARG A 235 19.60 -32.38 33.78
N GLN A 236 20.77 -31.88 34.14
CA GLN A 236 21.97 -32.70 34.00
C GLN A 236 22.19 -33.41 35.34
N GLU A 237 22.75 -34.61 35.27
CA GLU A 237 23.15 -35.49 36.36
C GLU A 237 22.04 -36.33 37.01
N GLN A 238 21.94 -37.56 36.52
CA GLN A 238 22.23 -38.77 37.30
C GLN A 238 21.96 -39.94 36.38
N TRP A 239 22.98 -40.62 35.87
CA TRP A 239 23.13 -42.08 35.89
C TRP A 239 24.62 -42.38 35.68
N LYS A 240 25.21 -43.03 36.69
CA LYS A 240 26.42 -43.84 36.56
C LYS A 240 26.14 -45.05 35.67
#